data_AF-A0A6C0ESX1-F1
#
_entry.id   AF-A0A6C0ESX1-F1
#
_cell.length_a   1.000
_cell.length_b   1.000
_cell.length_c   1.000
_cell.angle_alpha   90.00
_cell.angle_beta   90.00
_cell.angle_gamma   90.00
#
_symmetry.space_group_name_H-M   'P 1'
#
loop_
_entity.id
_entity.type
_entity.pdbx_description
1 polymer ?
#
loop_
_entity_poly.entity_id
_entity_poly.type
_entity_poly.pdbx_seq_one_letter_code
_entity_poly.pdbx_strand_id
1 'polypeptide(L)'
;MKTEIILVSAMEITYHIGVSAQDNFDLIDASSPQDIWFHVQDLPSCHVVVVMPENEKLDKKKMRALVKQGAVICKKHSKYASHKNLPIIYTKIEDVQKTGTSGSVFATNTKTIII
;
A
#
# COMPACT_ATOMS: atom_id res chain seq x y z
N MET A 1 -7.62 -7.98 9.39
CA MET A 1 -6.52 -7.11 8.89
C MET A 1 -5.30 -7.23 9.79
N LYS A 2 -4.12 -6.81 9.34
CA LYS A 2 -2.90 -6.69 10.15
C LYS A 2 -2.39 -5.25 10.11
N THR A 3 -1.73 -4.81 11.18
CA THR A 3 -1.10 -3.48 11.27
C THR A 3 0.38 -3.62 11.61
N GLU A 4 1.25 -2.88 10.92
CA GLU A 4 2.66 -2.71 11.24
C GLU A 4 2.95 -1.21 11.45
N ILE A 5 3.45 -0.85 12.64
CA ILE A 5 3.92 0.50 12.95
C ILE A 5 5.44 0.49 12.82
N ILE A 6 5.98 1.34 11.97
CA ILE A 6 7.40 1.36 11.63
C ILE A 6 7.93 2.78 11.72
N LEU A 7 9.11 2.94 12.31
CA LEU A 7 9.82 4.22 12.31
C LEU A 7 10.40 4.48 10.91
N VAL A 8 9.85 5.46 10.18
CA VAL A 8 10.33 5.88 8.86
C VAL A 8 10.69 7.35 8.90
N SER A 9 11.96 7.68 8.63
CA SER A 9 12.47 9.06 8.68
C SER A 9 12.17 9.78 10.00
N ALA A 10 12.35 9.08 11.12
CA ALA A 10 12.09 9.55 12.50
C ALA A 10 10.61 9.85 12.83
N MET A 11 9.66 9.31 12.05
CA MET A 11 8.23 9.35 12.33
C MET A 11 7.71 7.93 12.54
N GLU A 12 6.82 7.73 13.51
CA GLU A 12 6.07 6.47 13.60
C GLU A 12 4.97 6.47 12.55
N ILE A 13 5.02 5.49 11.65
CA ILE A 13 4.12 5.40 10.50
C ILE A 13 3.37 4.09 10.56
N THR A 14 2.05 4.17 10.39
CA THR A 14 1.16 3.02 10.38
C THR A 14 0.96 2.50 8.97
N TYR A 15 1.17 1.20 8.80
CA TYR A 15 0.83 0.44 7.59
C TYR A 15 -0.22 -0.61 7.93
N HIS A 16 -1.32 -0.58 7.21
CA HIS A 16 -2.37 -1.59 7.29
C HIS A 16 -2.24 -2.58 6.13
N ILE A 17 -2.47 -3.86 6.40
CA ILE A 17 -2.26 -4.97 5.46
C ILE A 17 -3.52 -5.84 5.47
N GLY A 18 -4.11 -6.06 4.30
CA GLY A 18 -5.18 -7.03 4.13
C GLY A 18 -4.60 -8.46 4.13
N VAL A 19 -5.18 -9.36 4.95
CA VAL A 19 -4.71 -10.77 5.05
C VAL A 19 -5.66 -11.75 4.36
N SER A 20 -6.76 -11.25 3.80
CA SER A 20 -7.74 -11.99 3.02
C SER A 20 -8.30 -11.10 1.89
N ALA A 21 -9.02 -11.68 0.94
CA ALA A 21 -9.70 -10.90 -0.11
C ALA A 21 -10.76 -9.95 0.46
N GLN A 22 -11.45 -10.36 1.54
CA GLN A 22 -12.42 -9.49 2.21
C GLN A 22 -11.71 -8.38 2.97
N ASP A 23 -10.64 -8.70 3.71
CA ASP A 23 -9.83 -7.70 4.41
C ASP A 23 -9.25 -6.66 3.45
N ASN A 24 -8.89 -7.06 2.23
CA ASN A 24 -8.42 -6.13 1.20
C ASN A 24 -9.48 -5.08 0.82
N PHE A 25 -10.76 -5.44 0.86
CA PHE A 25 -11.87 -4.52 0.62
C PHE A 25 -12.17 -3.67 1.85
N ASP A 26 -12.25 -4.31 3.02
CA ASP A 26 -12.49 -3.61 4.29
C ASP A 26 -11.39 -2.57 4.55
N LEU A 27 -10.15 -2.87 4.16
CA LEU A 27 -9.02 -1.94 4.23
C LEU A 27 -9.24 -0.70 3.35
N ILE A 28 -9.75 -0.87 2.13
CA ILE A 28 -10.05 0.27 1.24
C ILE A 28 -11.14 1.14 1.87
N ASP A 29 -12.19 0.53 2.42
CA ASP A 29 -13.30 1.24 3.05
C ASP A 29 -12.90 2.00 4.32
N ALA A 30 -11.93 1.47 5.08
CA ALA A 30 -11.46 2.07 6.32
C ALA A 30 -10.38 3.15 6.12
N SER A 31 -9.85 3.32 4.90
CA SER A 31 -8.73 4.23 4.64
C SER A 31 -9.19 5.64 4.26
N SER A 32 -8.34 6.64 4.53
CA SER A 32 -8.56 8.02 4.08
C SER A 32 -8.30 8.14 2.58
N PRO A 33 -9.04 9.00 1.84
CA PRO A 33 -8.82 9.22 0.40
C PRO A 33 -7.37 9.60 0.04
N GLN A 34 -6.66 10.27 0.96
CA GLN A 34 -5.27 10.71 0.76
C GLN A 34 -4.23 9.64 1.07
N ASP A 35 -4.64 8.53 1.70
CA ASP A 35 -3.74 7.43 2.03
C ASP A 35 -3.20 6.77 0.76
N ILE A 36 -1.99 6.20 0.84
CA ILE A 36 -1.36 5.55 -0.32
C ILE A 36 -1.57 4.04 -0.22
N TRP A 37 -2.19 3.49 -1.25
CA TRP A 37 -2.42 2.07 -1.46
C TRP A 37 -1.31 1.45 -2.29
N PHE A 38 -0.99 0.17 -2.03
CA PHE A 38 0.03 -0.61 -2.72
C PHE A 38 -0.47 -2.01 -3.06
N HIS A 39 0.01 -2.54 -4.19
CA HIS A 39 -0.26 -3.91 -4.63
C HIS A 39 0.85 -4.39 -5.58
N VAL A 40 1.11 -5.71 -5.62
CA VAL A 40 2.04 -6.28 -6.60
C VAL A 40 1.45 -6.12 -8.00
N GLN A 41 2.23 -5.57 -8.93
CA GLN A 41 1.71 -5.29 -10.27
C GLN A 41 1.25 -6.59 -10.97
N ASP A 42 0.03 -6.58 -11.52
CA ASP A 42 -0.56 -7.64 -12.35
C ASP A 42 -0.56 -9.06 -11.74
N LEU A 43 -0.38 -9.17 -10.42
CA LEU A 43 -0.18 -10.42 -9.72
C LEU A 43 -1.00 -10.48 -8.43
N PRO A 44 -1.70 -11.59 -8.12
CA PRO A 44 -2.48 -11.69 -6.89
C PRO A 44 -1.64 -11.51 -5.63
N SER A 45 -1.99 -10.54 -4.79
CA SER A 45 -1.28 -10.23 -3.54
C SER A 45 -2.17 -9.52 -2.51
N CYS A 46 -1.62 -9.25 -1.32
CA CYS A 46 -2.29 -8.46 -0.30
C CYS A 46 -2.36 -6.97 -0.72
N HIS A 47 -3.38 -6.27 -0.22
CA HIS A 47 -3.40 -4.81 -0.24
C HIS A 47 -2.62 -4.28 0.96
N VAL A 48 -1.83 -3.24 0.74
CA VAL A 48 -1.19 -2.48 1.81
C VAL A 48 -1.59 -1.02 1.69
N VAL A 49 -1.84 -0.35 2.81
CA VAL A 49 -2.11 1.08 2.87
C VAL A 49 -1.24 1.72 3.92
N VAL A 50 -0.59 2.84 3.58
CA VAL A 50 0.09 3.70 4.55
C VAL A 50 -0.82 4.84 4.94
N VAL A 51 -0.99 5.04 6.24
CA VAL A 51 -1.75 6.17 6.79
C VAL A 51 -0.91 7.43 6.63
N MET A 52 -1.42 8.39 5.88
CA MET A 52 -0.70 9.63 5.59
C MET A 52 -0.82 10.62 6.75
N PRO A 53 0.30 11.17 7.27
CA PRO A 53 0.26 12.18 8.32
C PRO A 53 -0.47 13.46 7.86
N GLU A 54 -1.62 13.76 8.47
CA GLU A 54 -2.48 14.89 8.05
C GLU A 54 -1.87 16.28 8.32
N ASN A 55 -0.98 16.39 9.31
CA ASN A 55 -0.45 17.67 9.78
C ASN A 55 1.05 17.87 9.56
N GLU A 56 1.71 16.96 8.83
CA GLU A 56 3.14 17.05 8.59
C GLU A 56 3.46 17.45 7.15
N LYS A 57 4.28 18.49 6.98
CA LYS A 57 4.85 18.81 5.67
C LYS A 57 5.85 17.72 5.28
N LEU A 58 5.35 16.75 4.53
CA LEU A 58 6.16 15.70 3.93
C LEU A 58 6.91 16.25 2.72
N ASP A 59 8.23 16.40 2.87
CA ASP A 59 9.09 16.68 1.74
C ASP A 59 9.17 15.47 0.78
N LYS A 60 9.73 15.70 -0.40
CA LYS A 60 9.89 14.63 -1.43
C LYS A 60 10.70 13.44 -0.92
N LYS A 61 11.64 13.63 0.01
CA LYS A 61 12.51 12.57 0.53
C LYS A 61 11.72 11.67 1.50
N LYS A 62 10.99 12.25 2.44
CA LYS A 62 10.11 11.52 3.36
C LYS A 62 9.04 10.75 2.59
N MET A 63 8.37 11.39 1.62
CA MET A 63 7.39 10.71 0.76
C MET A 63 7.96 9.47 0.08
N ARG A 64 9.16 9.57 -0.50
CA ARG A 64 9.83 8.42 -1.12
C ARG A 64 10.15 7.32 -0.12
N ALA A 65 10.53 7.67 1.11
CA ALA A 65 10.79 6.68 2.16
C ALA A 65 9.52 5.92 2.56
N LEU A 66 8.39 6.62 2.73
CA LEU A 66 7.10 6.01 3.05
C LEU A 66 6.63 5.04 1.95
N VAL A 67 6.71 5.49 0.69
CA VAL A 67 6.35 4.67 -0.49
C VAL A 67 7.24 3.44 -0.60
N LYS A 68 8.56 3.61 -0.45
CA LYS A 68 9.50 2.49 -0.52
C LYS A 68 9.22 1.47 0.58
N GLN A 69 8.94 1.92 1.80
CA GLN A 69 8.63 1.04 2.91
C GLN A 69 7.32 0.29 2.70
N GLY A 70 6.26 0.96 2.22
CA GLY A 70 4.99 0.31 1.87
C GLY A 70 5.15 -0.78 0.81
N ALA A 71 5.96 -0.50 -0.22
CA ALA A 71 6.26 -1.49 -1.27
C ALA A 71 7.07 -2.69 -0.75
N VAL A 72 8.02 -2.48 0.17
CA VAL A 72 8.75 -3.57 0.86
C VAL A 72 7.79 -4.43 1.69
N ILE A 73 6.86 -3.82 2.42
CA ILE A 73 5.84 -4.53 3.21
C ILE A 73 4.94 -5.36 2.29
N CYS A 74 4.45 -4.78 1.18
CA CYS A 74 3.62 -5.47 0.20
C CYS A 74 4.35 -6.72 -0.36
N LYS A 75 5.61 -6.58 -0.78
CA LYS A 75 6.43 -7.70 -1.22
C LYS A 75 6.59 -8.77 -0.13
N LYS A 76 6.95 -8.35 1.09
CA LYS A 76 7.19 -9.24 2.24
C LYS A 76 5.98 -10.09 2.61
N HIS A 77 4.77 -9.51 2.56
CA HIS A 77 3.52 -10.21 2.89
C HIS A 77 2.81 -10.80 1.68
N SER A 78 3.50 -10.89 0.54
CA SER A 78 3.02 -11.60 -0.64
C SER A 78 3.74 -12.94 -0.79
N LYS A 79 3.22 -13.81 -1.66
CA LYS A 79 3.91 -15.04 -2.07
C LYS A 79 5.20 -14.78 -2.89
N TYR A 80 5.50 -13.52 -3.22
CA TYR A 80 6.64 -13.11 -4.03
C TYR A 80 7.79 -12.51 -3.21
N ALA A 81 7.83 -12.74 -1.89
CA ALA A 81 8.85 -12.18 -0.99
C ALA A 81 10.30 -12.41 -1.46
N SER A 82 10.57 -13.54 -2.13
CA SER A 82 11.89 -13.91 -2.66
C SER A 82 12.17 -13.40 -4.08
N HIS A 83 11.18 -12.85 -4.79
CA HIS A 83 11.35 -12.40 -6.16
C HIS A 83 12.27 -11.17 -6.21
N LYS A 84 13.18 -11.12 -7.18
CA LYS A 84 14.03 -9.94 -7.42
C LYS A 84 13.34 -9.01 -8.41
N ASN A 85 13.55 -7.71 -8.25
CA ASN A 85 13.02 -6.67 -9.14
C ASN A 85 11.50 -6.77 -9.31
N LEU A 86 10.78 -6.97 -8.21
CA LEU A 86 9.33 -7.14 -8.23
C LEU A 86 8.66 -5.75 -8.41
N PRO A 87 7.88 -5.52 -9.48
CA PRO A 87 7.13 -4.28 -9.64
C PRO A 87 5.96 -4.22 -8.64
N ILE A 88 5.94 -3.14 -7.86
CA ILE A 88 4.83 -2.78 -6.96
C ILE A 88 4.19 -1.51 -7.49
N ILE A 89 2.88 -1.55 -7.72
CA ILE A 89 2.11 -0.34 -8.03
C ILE A 89 1.64 0.32 -6.75
N TYR A 90 1.55 1.63 -6.79
CA TYR A 90 0.96 2.42 -5.73
C TYR A 90 0.21 3.63 -6.29
N THR A 91 -0.86 4.01 -5.60
CA THR A 91 -1.67 5.19 -5.91
C THR A 91 -2.39 5.64 -4.63
N LYS A 92 -3.12 6.75 -4.68
CA LYS A 92 -3.95 7.14 -3.53
C LYS A 92 -5.20 6.26 -3.45
N ILE A 93 -5.78 6.16 -2.25
CA ILE A 93 -7.05 5.44 -2.05
C ILE A 93 -8.18 6.03 -2.90
N GLU A 94 -8.23 7.35 -3.08
CA GLU A 94 -9.22 8.00 -3.95
C GLU A 94 -9.19 7.51 -5.41
N ASP A 95 -8.05 6.98 -5.86
CA ASP A 95 -7.85 6.45 -7.22
C ASP A 95 -8.10 4.92 -7.32
N VAL A 96 -8.56 4.27 -6.23
CA VAL A 96 -8.84 2.83 -6.15
C VAL A 96 -10.35 2.58 -6.05
N GLN A 97 -10.88 1.80 -6.99
CA GLN A 97 -12.29 1.41 -7.05
C GLN A 97 -12.44 -0.11 -6.92
N LYS A 98 -13.23 -0.57 -5.96
CA LYS A 98 -13.57 -2.00 -5.81
C LYS A 98 -14.38 -2.51 -7.00
N THR A 99 -14.12 -3.76 -7.40
CA THR A 99 -14.96 -4.49 -8.35
C THR A 99 -16.01 -5.34 -7.62
N GLY A 100 -16.85 -6.05 -8.37
CA GLY A 100 -17.79 -7.02 -7.81
C GLY A 100 -17.14 -8.31 -7.28
N THR A 101 -15.86 -8.55 -7.56
CA THR A 101 -15.12 -9.72 -7.06
C THR A 101 -14.29 -9.31 -5.85
N SER A 102 -14.52 -9.98 -4.71
CA SER A 102 -13.81 -9.69 -3.45
C SER A 102 -12.28 -9.70 -3.66
N GLY A 103 -11.62 -8.66 -3.14
CA GLY A 103 -10.18 -8.45 -3.28
C GLY A 103 -9.71 -7.92 -4.63
N SER A 104 -10.58 -7.74 -5.62
CA SER A 104 -10.24 -7.20 -6.95
C SER A 104 -10.66 -5.74 -7.11
N VAL A 105 -9.77 -4.92 -7.68
CA VAL A 105 -9.93 -3.46 -7.81
C VAL A 105 -9.53 -2.97 -9.20
N PHE A 106 -10.10 -1.84 -9.61
CA PHE A 106 -9.54 -0.96 -10.62
C PHE A 106 -8.74 0.14 -9.93
N ALA A 107 -7.47 0.31 -10.32
CA ALA A 107 -6.60 1.37 -9.80
C ALA A 107 -6.19 2.29 -10.96
N THR A 108 -6.33 3.59 -10.76
CA THR A 108 -5.94 4.62 -11.73
C THR A 108 -4.81 5.49 -11.17
N ASN A 109 -4.21 6.35 -12.00
CA ASN A 109 -3.10 7.25 -11.60
C ASN A 109 -1.91 6.54 -10.92
N THR A 110 -1.71 5.26 -11.24
CA THR A 110 -0.73 4.42 -10.59
C THR A 110 0.70 4.81 -10.97
N LYS A 111 1.59 4.66 -10.00
CA LYS A 111 3.04 4.71 -10.19
C LYS A 111 3.63 3.36 -9.82
N THR A 112 4.76 3.02 -10.42
CA THR A 112 5.45 1.75 -10.16
C THR A 112 6.79 2.01 -9.47
N ILE A 113 7.11 1.18 -8.49
CA ILE A 113 8.44 1.09 -7.87
C ILE A 113 8.92 -0.37 -7.91
N ILE A 114 10.22 -0.55 -8.16
CA ILE A 114 10.86 -1.88 -8.22
C ILE A 114 11.53 -2.18 -6.88
N ILE A 115 11.20 -3.34 -6.28
CA ILE A 115 11.71 -3.81 -4.97
C ILE A 115 12.41 -5.16 -5.08
#